data_AF-A0AAX4FVQ7-F1
#
_entry.id   AF-A0AAX4FVQ7-F1
#
_cell.length_a   1.000
_cell.length_b   1.000
_cell.length_c   1.000
_cell.angle_alpha   90.00
_cell.angle_beta   90.00
_cell.angle_gamma   90.00
#
_symmetry.space_group_name_H-M   'P 1'
#
loop_
_entity.id
_entity.type
_entity.pdbx_description
1 polymer ?
#
loop_
_entity_poly.entity_id
_entity_poly.type
_entity_poly.pdbx_seq_one_letter_code
_entity_poly.pdbx_strand_id
1 'polypeptide(L)'
;MRPRTSHIILVAAAVLLTLLLAGEAVDPVLYAAENISTAAHADPSTIEKRSPGDAASVIPLMDELLGHTGTLALTIKIKDYESAQRDLARYSELTSQFDRLVVTLDLSETDIAEFQKNNRQNQEAMAALLNDSQRLDELQSLEIEVLDGDQRMAVVYEGEALRQKMRETYTAYAKREPETTRIATHYGANATPYQESVEVIAEVAGAAEEWQADAPRSPLNITVTPREGRYGENLTIGGRYVDGVPGTPLTIYVDSRIAGNTTLDENAAYAYPYRIGRILAGPHLVYATAGAIFSEVATFDVLPAETNISLAIAEVNRTAVACTGNLTTEDGRAVLNAPVLLRLDGETLISTQTDGNGTYARTLILTGGEHTVRAEFNAAGYPLNSSKSGVVAIQVRGEGLSPFPFIAAIAAALGAGWYIRRRGLPPEPPVPEEPYIEPPPEIAETGPSVEIEGLPPRDAATILFRALRERLGIPATKTPRECARLAPDHVAFFERYERIRYAGETPTDEELRAMEREALGRDD
;
A
#
# COMPACT_ATOMS: atom_id res chain seq x y z
N MET A 1 -44.29 29.80 65.07
CA MET A 1 -44.09 30.18 63.65
C MET A 1 -44.30 28.94 62.80
N ARG A 2 -45.13 29.03 61.74
CA ARG A 2 -45.79 27.88 61.11
C ARG A 2 -44.86 27.09 60.15
N PRO A 3 -44.90 25.75 60.15
CA PRO A 3 -44.09 24.91 59.24
C PRO A 3 -44.42 25.10 57.75
N ARG A 4 -45.60 25.64 57.44
CA ARG A 4 -46.02 25.93 56.06
C ARG A 4 -45.20 27.04 55.39
N THR A 5 -44.68 28.01 56.16
CA THR A 5 -43.87 29.10 55.59
C THR A 5 -42.46 28.63 55.21
N SER A 6 -41.92 27.62 55.91
CA SER A 6 -40.61 27.04 55.61
C SER A 6 -40.63 26.24 54.30
N HIS A 7 -41.68 25.46 54.04
CA HIS A 7 -41.82 24.73 52.77
C HIS A 7 -42.04 25.63 51.56
N ILE A 8 -42.74 26.76 51.73
CA ILE A 8 -42.94 27.73 50.64
C ILE A 8 -41.61 28.40 50.27
N ILE A 9 -40.78 28.74 51.26
CA ILE A 9 -39.44 29.33 51.01
C ILE A 9 -38.53 28.31 50.32
N LEU A 10 -38.60 27.04 50.72
CA LEU A 10 -37.76 25.98 50.15
C LEU A 10 -38.15 25.67 48.70
N VAL A 11 -39.45 25.65 48.40
CA VAL A 11 -39.95 25.48 47.02
C VAL A 11 -39.62 26.72 46.17
N ALA A 12 -39.75 27.93 46.72
CA ALA A 12 -39.37 29.15 46.00
C ALA A 12 -37.86 29.20 45.73
N ALA A 13 -37.02 28.77 46.68
CA ALA A 13 -35.58 28.67 46.49
C ALA A 13 -35.20 27.61 45.46
N ALA A 14 -35.86 26.45 45.46
CA ALA A 14 -35.63 25.39 44.47
C ALA A 14 -36.04 25.83 43.06
N VAL A 15 -37.18 26.52 42.91
CA VAL A 15 -37.63 27.06 41.63
C VAL A 15 -36.68 28.16 41.12
N LEU A 16 -36.20 29.03 42.01
CA LEU A 16 -35.20 30.05 41.67
C LEU A 16 -33.88 29.40 41.22
N LEU A 17 -33.45 28.32 41.88
CA LEU A 17 -32.23 27.58 41.52
C LEU A 17 -32.38 26.89 40.15
N THR A 18 -33.54 26.30 39.86
CA THR A 18 -33.81 25.70 38.54
C THR A 18 -33.93 26.73 37.42
N LEU A 19 -34.43 27.95 37.72
CA LEU A 19 -34.48 29.05 36.75
C LEU A 19 -33.09 29.65 36.50
N LEU A 20 -32.24 29.74 37.53
CA LEU A 20 -30.83 30.12 37.38
C LEU A 20 -30.04 29.08 36.57
N LEU A 21 -30.29 27.79 36.80
CA LEU A 21 -29.67 26.70 36.03
C LEU A 21 -30.17 26.62 34.58
N ALA A 22 -31.43 26.97 34.32
CA ALA A 22 -31.96 27.02 32.95
C ALA A 22 -31.43 28.21 32.14
N GLY A 23 -31.02 29.31 32.81
CA GLY A 23 -30.34 30.44 32.18
C GLY A 23 -28.89 30.17 31.78
N GLU A 24 -28.20 29.28 32.50
CA GLU A 24 -26.82 28.82 32.21
C GLU A 24 -26.77 27.58 31.30
N ALA A 25 -27.92 26.95 31.01
CA ALA A 25 -28.00 25.74 30.18
C ALA A 25 -28.12 26.01 28.67
N VAL A 26 -28.09 27.27 28.24
CA VAL A 26 -28.16 27.65 26.82
C VAL A 26 -26.77 27.82 26.20
N ASP A 27 -25.70 27.89 27.00
CA ASP A 27 -24.31 27.72 26.55
C ASP A 27 -23.42 27.35 27.75
N PRO A 28 -23.06 26.07 27.97
CA PRO A 28 -22.11 25.72 29.01
C PRO A 28 -20.70 26.12 28.56
N VAL A 29 -20.30 27.37 28.84
CA VAL A 29 -18.93 27.90 28.61
C VAL A 29 -18.00 27.59 29.79
N LEU A 30 -18.31 26.56 30.58
CA LEU A 30 -17.40 26.05 31.60
C LEU A 30 -16.66 24.85 31.00
N TYR A 31 -15.43 25.11 30.54
CA TYR A 31 -14.45 24.21 29.91
C TYR A 31 -14.39 24.14 28.36
N ALA A 32 -14.65 25.24 27.65
CA ALA A 32 -13.99 25.44 26.36
C ALA A 32 -12.62 26.10 26.61
N ALA A 33 -11.55 25.29 26.63
CA ALA A 33 -10.17 25.80 26.53
C ALA A 33 -9.88 26.26 25.09
N GLU A 34 -10.74 27.13 24.57
CA GLU A 34 -10.58 27.78 23.29
C GLU A 34 -10.15 29.20 23.61
N ASN A 35 -8.86 29.46 23.44
CA ASN A 35 -8.20 30.76 23.58
C ASN A 35 -7.81 31.19 25.02
N ILE A 36 -6.78 30.54 25.58
CA ILE A 36 -6.05 31.05 26.77
C ILE A 36 -4.94 32.06 26.42
N SER A 37 -4.82 32.46 25.14
CA SER A 37 -3.80 33.43 24.73
C SER A 37 -4.23 34.84 25.13
N THR A 38 -3.83 35.28 26.32
CA THR A 38 -3.92 36.70 26.68
C THR A 38 -2.72 37.45 26.12
N ALA A 39 -2.89 38.73 25.78
CA ALA A 39 -1.87 39.57 25.11
C ALA A 39 -0.49 39.65 25.82
N ALA A 40 -0.39 39.19 27.08
CA ALA A 40 0.86 39.09 27.83
C ALA A 40 1.72 37.85 27.49
N HIS A 41 1.13 36.82 26.86
CA HIS A 41 1.82 35.60 26.42
C HIS A 41 2.21 35.63 24.93
N ALA A 42 2.00 36.77 24.26
CA ALA A 42 2.11 36.96 22.81
C ALA A 42 3.35 37.79 22.38
N ASP A 43 4.33 38.02 23.26
CA ASP A 43 5.53 38.80 22.93
C ASP A 43 6.70 37.86 22.55
N PRO A 44 7.18 37.86 21.29
CA PRO A 44 8.31 37.05 20.84
C PRO A 44 9.59 37.25 21.66
N SER A 45 9.77 38.42 22.29
CA SER A 45 10.90 38.69 23.17
C SER A 45 10.86 37.88 24.47
N THR A 46 9.72 37.27 24.82
CA THR A 46 9.60 36.38 25.99
C THR A 46 10.27 35.04 25.76
N ILE A 47 10.36 34.56 24.51
CA ILE A 47 11.04 33.31 24.16
C ILE A 47 12.55 33.45 24.40
N GLU A 48 13.15 34.55 23.92
CA GLU A 48 14.56 34.86 24.18
C GLU A 48 14.86 35.07 25.67
N LYS A 49 13.93 35.68 26.42
CA LYS A 49 14.08 35.90 27.88
C LYS A 49 13.94 34.61 28.69
N ARG A 50 13.12 33.65 28.25
CA ARG A 50 12.87 32.38 28.95
C ARG A 50 13.90 31.31 28.64
N SER A 51 14.39 31.23 27.40
CA SER A 51 15.42 30.26 27.02
C SER A 51 16.43 30.86 26.02
N PRO A 52 17.45 31.59 26.50
CA PRO A 52 18.45 32.23 25.65
C PRO A 52 19.37 31.17 25.01
N GLY A 53 19.23 30.98 23.69
CA GLY A 53 20.05 30.06 22.88
C GLY A 53 19.23 29.12 22.00
N ASP A 54 18.21 28.47 22.58
CA ASP A 54 17.37 27.49 21.88
C ASP A 54 16.13 28.13 21.21
N ALA A 55 15.74 29.33 21.64
CA ALA A 55 14.70 30.15 21.00
C ALA A 55 14.93 30.37 19.49
N ALA A 56 16.20 30.45 19.07
CA ALA A 56 16.60 30.64 17.68
C ALA A 56 16.28 29.42 16.78
N SER A 57 15.97 28.25 17.36
CA SER A 57 15.66 27.03 16.61
C SER A 57 14.16 26.83 16.34
N VAL A 58 13.29 27.56 17.06
CA VAL A 58 11.83 27.44 16.93
C VAL A 58 11.38 27.94 15.55
N ILE A 59 11.84 29.12 15.15
CA ILE A 59 11.39 29.78 13.91
C ILE A 59 11.85 29.03 12.65
N PRO A 60 13.12 28.59 12.52
CA PRO A 60 13.54 27.76 11.39
C PRO A 60 12.73 26.47 11.25
N LEU A 61 12.37 25.82 12.37
CA LEU A 61 11.51 24.62 12.31
C LEU A 61 10.07 24.96 11.91
N MET A 62 9.52 26.10 12.34
CA MET A 62 8.22 26.58 11.84
C MET A 62 8.27 26.83 10.33
N ASP A 63 9.33 27.48 9.84
CA ASP A 63 9.55 27.71 8.40
C ASP A 63 9.64 26.40 7.62
N GLU A 64 10.41 25.43 8.11
CA GLU A 64 10.52 24.12 7.48
C GLU A 64 9.17 23.38 7.46
N LEU A 65 8.41 23.41 8.55
CA LEU A 65 7.08 22.80 8.61
C LEU A 65 6.12 23.42 7.59
N LEU A 66 6.06 24.75 7.51
CA LEU A 66 5.22 25.46 6.55
C LEU A 66 5.68 25.20 5.11
N GLY A 67 7.00 25.19 4.87
CA GLY A 67 7.57 24.84 3.56
C GLY A 67 7.19 23.45 3.08
N HIS A 68 7.26 22.45 3.96
CA HIS A 68 6.93 21.06 3.62
C HIS A 68 5.46 20.84 3.27
N THR A 69 4.53 21.66 3.81
CA THR A 69 3.11 21.57 3.39
C THR A 69 2.92 21.91 1.91
N GLY A 70 3.69 22.86 1.36
CA GLY A 70 3.65 23.21 -0.06
C GLY A 70 4.19 22.10 -0.95
N THR A 71 5.32 21.48 -0.58
CA THR A 71 5.89 20.34 -1.32
C THR A 71 4.94 19.15 -1.31
N LEU A 72 4.38 18.82 -0.15
CA LEU A 72 3.45 17.70 0.01
C LEU A 72 2.16 17.91 -0.79
N ALA A 73 1.58 19.11 -0.75
CA ALA A 73 0.40 19.43 -1.54
C ALA A 73 0.68 19.29 -3.05
N LEU A 74 1.85 19.73 -3.52
CA LEU A 74 2.24 19.61 -4.92
C LEU A 74 2.42 18.15 -5.33
N THR A 75 3.13 17.33 -4.54
CA THR A 75 3.36 15.91 -4.85
C THR A 75 2.07 15.09 -4.85
N ILE A 76 1.12 15.40 -3.95
CA ILE A 76 -0.25 14.86 -4.01
C ILE A 76 -0.95 15.27 -5.31
N LYS A 77 -0.93 16.57 -5.67
CA LYS A 77 -1.60 17.09 -6.87
C LYS A 77 -1.09 16.45 -8.16
N ILE A 78 0.22 16.28 -8.31
CA ILE A 78 0.81 15.64 -9.50
C ILE A 78 0.75 14.11 -9.46
N LYS A 79 0.13 13.53 -8.43
CA LYS A 79 -0.05 12.08 -8.22
C LYS A 79 1.28 11.31 -8.10
N ASP A 80 2.35 11.97 -7.64
CA ASP A 80 3.59 11.31 -7.26
C ASP A 80 3.47 10.83 -5.82
N TYR A 81 2.67 9.79 -5.60
CA TYR A 81 2.35 9.27 -4.26
C TYR A 81 3.59 8.72 -3.54
N GLU A 82 4.59 8.22 -4.26
CA GLU A 82 5.84 7.73 -3.64
C GLU A 82 6.63 8.90 -3.06
N SER A 83 6.76 10.00 -3.80
CA SER A 83 7.39 11.21 -3.27
C SER A 83 6.56 11.87 -2.17
N ALA A 84 5.24 11.90 -2.31
CA ALA A 84 4.36 12.42 -1.26
C ALA A 84 4.46 11.63 0.05
N GLN A 85 4.60 10.30 0.00
CA GLN A 85 4.84 9.48 1.20
C GLN A 85 6.19 9.80 1.86
N ARG A 86 7.25 10.01 1.06
CA ARG A 86 8.57 10.44 1.58
C ARG A 86 8.49 11.82 2.22
N ASP A 87 7.77 12.75 1.60
CA ASP A 87 7.57 14.11 2.11
C ASP A 87 6.73 14.10 3.40
N LEU A 88 5.69 13.27 3.48
CA LEU A 88 4.88 13.09 4.69
C LEU A 88 5.71 12.51 5.84
N ALA A 89 6.58 11.53 5.58
CA ALA A 89 7.48 10.99 6.58
C ALA A 89 8.44 12.07 7.11
N ARG A 90 8.98 12.91 6.22
CA ARG A 90 9.82 14.05 6.61
C ARG A 90 9.05 15.09 7.44
N TYR A 91 7.82 15.41 7.02
CA TYR A 91 6.95 16.34 7.74
C TYR A 91 6.58 15.82 9.14
N SER A 92 6.34 14.51 9.28
CA SER A 92 6.12 13.85 10.58
C SER A 92 7.34 13.94 11.50
N GLU A 93 8.54 13.77 10.94
CA GLU A 93 9.78 13.91 11.72
C GLU A 93 9.98 15.34 12.20
N LEU A 94 9.79 16.34 11.33
CA LEU A 94 9.86 17.75 11.70
C LEU A 94 8.81 18.12 12.75
N THR A 95 7.59 17.60 12.62
CA THR A 95 6.51 17.82 13.60
C THR A 95 6.91 17.26 14.96
N SER A 96 7.52 16.07 15.00
CA SER A 96 8.02 15.46 16.23
C SER A 96 9.21 16.22 16.85
N GLN A 97 10.05 16.84 16.03
CA GLN A 97 11.14 17.70 16.51
C GLN A 97 10.58 19.00 17.10
N PHE A 98 9.64 19.63 16.42
CA PHE A 98 8.96 20.84 16.89
C PHE A 98 8.17 20.60 18.17
N ASP A 99 7.42 19.50 18.26
CA ASP A 99 6.66 19.12 19.46
C ASP A 99 7.56 19.01 20.70
N ARG A 100 8.74 18.39 20.54
CA ARG A 100 9.73 18.29 21.62
C ARG A 100 10.29 19.64 22.01
N LEU A 101 10.50 20.52 21.03
CA LEU A 101 11.03 21.86 21.26
C LEU A 101 10.04 22.72 22.06
N VAL A 102 8.74 22.69 21.70
CA VAL A 102 7.69 23.43 22.41
C VAL A 102 7.62 23.02 23.89
N VAL A 103 7.75 21.71 24.17
CA VAL A 103 7.78 21.20 25.56
C VAL A 103 9.06 21.58 26.27
N THR A 104 10.22 21.42 25.63
CA THR A 104 11.54 21.67 26.24
C THR A 104 11.74 23.14 26.60
N LEU A 105 11.18 24.03 25.80
CA LEU A 105 11.29 25.49 25.97
C LEU A 105 10.12 26.10 26.75
N ASP A 106 9.22 25.28 27.30
CA ASP A 106 8.05 25.70 28.07
C ASP A 106 7.19 26.75 27.31
N LEU A 107 6.95 26.48 26.02
CA LEU A 107 6.18 27.32 25.11
C LEU A 107 4.70 26.91 25.05
N SER A 108 4.27 26.03 25.96
CA SER A 108 2.90 25.48 26.00
C SER A 108 1.84 26.54 26.33
N GLU A 109 2.25 27.67 26.93
CA GLU A 109 1.36 28.79 27.28
C GLU A 109 1.42 29.95 26.27
N THR A 110 2.11 29.79 25.14
CA THR A 110 2.17 30.80 24.08
C THR A 110 1.32 30.39 22.88
N ASP A 111 1.14 31.30 21.92
CA ASP A 111 0.51 31.01 20.63
C ASP A 111 1.31 29.99 19.78
N ILE A 112 2.56 29.68 20.14
CA ILE A 112 3.32 28.58 19.53
C ILE A 112 2.68 27.21 19.85
N ALA A 113 2.03 27.05 21.01
CA ALA A 113 1.27 25.85 21.33
C ALA A 113 0.03 25.68 20.43
N GLU A 114 -0.57 26.81 20.02
CA GLU A 114 -1.68 26.81 19.08
C GLU A 114 -1.21 26.46 17.66
N PHE A 115 -0.07 27.02 17.22
CA PHE A 115 0.59 26.60 15.98
C PHE A 115 0.93 25.10 16.00
N GLN A 116 1.49 24.60 17.11
CA GLN A 116 1.81 23.18 17.30
C GLN A 116 0.56 22.30 17.12
N LYS A 117 -0.54 22.66 17.78
CA LYS A 117 -1.82 21.94 17.67
C LYS A 117 -2.34 21.94 16.23
N ASN A 118 -2.34 23.10 15.58
CA ASN A 118 -2.79 23.23 14.19
C ASN A 118 -1.90 22.42 13.24
N ASN A 119 -0.57 22.46 13.43
CA ASN A 119 0.39 21.71 12.63
C ASN A 119 0.17 20.19 12.74
N ARG A 120 -0.09 19.66 13.94
CA ARG A 120 -0.42 18.23 14.11
C ARG A 120 -1.69 17.85 13.34
N GLN A 121 -2.74 18.66 13.45
CA GLN A 121 -3.99 18.44 12.72
C GLN A 121 -3.82 18.62 11.20
N ASN A 122 -2.90 19.48 10.77
CA ASN A 122 -2.53 19.64 9.36
C ASN A 122 -1.81 18.38 8.84
N GLN A 123 -0.89 17.81 9.62
CA GLN A 123 -0.26 16.53 9.29
C GLN A 123 -1.28 15.41 9.14
N GLU A 124 -2.22 15.28 10.08
CA GLU A 124 -3.30 14.29 10.00
C GLU A 124 -4.17 14.48 8.75
N ALA A 125 -4.56 15.73 8.46
CA ALA A 125 -5.36 16.04 7.27
C ALA A 125 -4.60 15.74 5.96
N MET A 126 -3.31 16.09 5.88
CA MET A 126 -2.48 15.80 4.71
C MET A 126 -2.26 14.31 4.49
N ALA A 127 -2.06 13.54 5.56
CA ALA A 127 -1.97 12.08 5.48
C ALA A 127 -3.27 11.47 4.96
N ALA A 128 -4.42 11.93 5.47
CA ALA A 128 -5.73 11.49 5.00
C ALA A 128 -5.96 11.84 3.53
N LEU A 129 -5.66 13.09 3.12
CA LEU A 129 -5.79 13.54 1.73
C LEU A 129 -4.89 12.77 0.77
N LEU A 130 -3.64 12.46 1.15
CA LEU A 130 -2.75 11.63 0.35
C LEU A 130 -3.35 10.23 0.12
N ASN A 131 -3.75 9.56 1.20
CA ASN A 131 -4.32 8.22 1.13
C ASN A 131 -5.62 8.19 0.33
N ASP A 132 -6.52 9.16 0.59
CA ASP A 132 -7.80 9.26 -0.09
C ASP A 132 -7.62 9.60 -1.58
N SER A 133 -6.64 10.45 -1.93
CA SER A 133 -6.30 10.76 -3.33
C SER A 133 -5.80 9.52 -4.08
N GLN A 134 -4.90 8.75 -3.47
CA GLN A 134 -4.40 7.51 -4.05
C GLN A 134 -5.55 6.51 -4.26
N ARG A 135 -6.41 6.37 -3.26
CA ARG A 135 -7.56 5.47 -3.32
C ARG A 135 -8.57 5.89 -4.39
N LEU A 136 -8.78 7.20 -4.57
CA LEU A 136 -9.66 7.72 -5.62
C LEU A 136 -9.14 7.37 -7.00
N ASP A 137 -7.83 7.45 -7.23
CA ASP A 137 -7.19 7.04 -8.49
C ASP A 137 -7.31 5.53 -8.76
N GLU A 138 -7.18 4.72 -7.72
CA GLU A 138 -7.43 3.27 -7.80
C GLU A 138 -8.88 2.96 -8.19
N LEU A 139 -9.84 3.68 -7.60
CA LEU A 139 -11.27 3.54 -7.92
C LEU A 139 -11.60 4.02 -9.34
N GLN A 140 -11.02 5.14 -9.79
CA GLN A 140 -11.16 5.61 -11.17
C GLN A 140 -10.63 4.59 -12.18
N SER A 141 -9.51 3.95 -11.86
CA SER A 141 -8.96 2.87 -12.68
C SER A 141 -9.91 1.66 -12.70
N LEU A 142 -10.48 1.28 -11.55
CA LEU A 142 -11.43 0.18 -11.44
C LEU A 142 -12.74 0.46 -12.19
N GLU A 143 -13.24 1.70 -12.19
CA GLU A 143 -14.46 2.09 -12.89
C GLU A 143 -14.35 1.87 -14.41
N ILE A 144 -13.15 2.08 -14.97
CA ILE A 144 -12.86 1.88 -16.39
C ILE A 144 -12.82 0.38 -16.74
N GLU A 145 -12.39 -0.47 -15.81
CA GLU A 145 -12.21 -1.92 -16.03
C GLU A 145 -13.49 -2.75 -15.79
N VAL A 146 -14.41 -2.26 -14.95
CA VAL A 146 -15.62 -3.02 -14.55
C VAL A 146 -16.74 -2.89 -15.59
N LEU A 147 -17.10 -4.03 -16.20
CA LEU A 147 -18.19 -4.15 -17.18
C LEU A 147 -19.56 -4.45 -16.54
N ASP A 148 -19.57 -4.97 -15.30
CA ASP A 148 -20.80 -5.32 -14.58
C ASP A 148 -21.49 -4.09 -14.00
N GLY A 149 -22.81 -3.98 -14.19
CA GLY A 149 -23.57 -2.77 -13.84
C GLY A 149 -23.63 -2.50 -12.33
N ASP A 150 -23.85 -3.54 -11.52
CA ASP A 150 -23.97 -3.39 -10.07
C ASP A 150 -22.61 -3.09 -9.44
N GLN A 151 -21.56 -3.77 -9.90
CA GLN A 151 -20.19 -3.51 -9.44
C GLN A 151 -19.69 -2.13 -9.89
N ARG A 152 -20.07 -1.67 -11.09
CA ARG A 152 -19.74 -0.31 -11.54
C ARG A 152 -20.43 0.76 -10.70
N MET A 153 -21.71 0.57 -10.36
CA MET A 153 -22.44 1.48 -9.46
C MET A 153 -21.81 1.54 -8.06
N ALA A 154 -21.37 0.41 -7.53
CA ALA A 154 -20.62 0.32 -6.27
C ALA A 154 -19.33 1.15 -6.29
N VAL A 155 -18.58 1.08 -7.39
CA VAL A 155 -17.33 1.86 -7.57
C VAL A 155 -17.60 3.35 -7.71
N VAL A 156 -18.62 3.73 -8.48
CA VAL A 156 -19.04 5.14 -8.62
C VAL A 156 -19.45 5.71 -7.26
N TYR A 157 -20.27 4.97 -6.51
CA TYR A 157 -20.68 5.38 -5.16
C TYR A 157 -19.51 5.57 -4.20
N GLU A 158 -18.58 4.60 -4.17
CA GLU A 158 -17.38 4.70 -3.32
C GLU A 158 -16.52 5.90 -3.73
N GLY A 159 -16.37 6.15 -5.03
CA GLY A 159 -15.67 7.33 -5.55
C GLY A 159 -16.34 8.64 -5.15
N GLU A 160 -17.66 8.73 -5.18
CA GLU A 160 -18.40 9.93 -4.74
C GLU A 160 -18.27 10.18 -3.24
N ALA A 161 -18.44 9.15 -2.43
CA ALA A 161 -18.31 9.27 -0.99
C ALA A 161 -16.87 9.59 -0.56
N LEU A 162 -15.87 9.04 -1.27
CA LEU A 162 -14.47 9.38 -1.05
C LEU A 162 -14.17 10.85 -1.40
N ARG A 163 -14.72 11.36 -2.52
CA ARG A 163 -14.64 12.80 -2.85
C ARG A 163 -15.27 13.66 -1.76
N GLN A 164 -16.42 13.25 -1.20
CA GLN A 164 -17.04 13.96 -0.09
C GLN A 164 -16.12 14.00 1.14
N LYS A 165 -15.55 12.85 1.54
CA LYS A 165 -14.60 12.76 2.65
C LYS A 165 -13.38 13.66 2.42
N MET A 166 -12.83 13.69 1.21
CA MET A 166 -11.71 14.56 0.85
C MET A 166 -12.08 16.05 1.00
N ARG A 167 -13.28 16.47 0.59
CA ARG A 167 -13.77 17.86 0.77
C ARG A 167 -13.95 18.23 2.23
N GLU A 168 -14.49 17.33 3.06
CA GLU A 168 -14.62 17.55 4.50
C GLU A 168 -13.24 17.71 5.16
N THR A 169 -12.29 16.84 4.79
CA THR A 169 -10.90 16.91 5.25
C THR A 169 -10.23 18.21 4.82
N TYR A 170 -10.42 18.63 3.57
CA TYR A 170 -9.96 19.92 3.07
C TYR A 170 -10.59 21.10 3.82
N THR A 171 -11.89 21.07 4.07
CA THR A 171 -12.59 22.16 4.77
C THR A 171 -12.01 22.34 6.18
N ALA A 172 -11.74 21.23 6.88
CA ALA A 172 -11.06 21.26 8.17
C ALA A 172 -9.63 21.80 8.07
N TYR A 173 -8.88 21.43 7.03
CA TYR A 173 -7.54 21.93 6.74
C TYR A 173 -7.52 23.45 6.47
N ALA A 174 -8.35 23.90 5.53
CA ALA A 174 -8.45 25.31 5.14
C ALA A 174 -8.93 26.21 6.27
N LYS A 175 -9.81 25.71 7.17
CA LYS A 175 -10.29 26.48 8.33
C LYS A 175 -9.15 26.91 9.28
N ARG A 176 -8.01 26.19 9.29
CA ARG A 176 -6.85 26.50 10.14
C ARG A 176 -5.90 27.52 9.52
N GLU A 177 -6.11 27.87 8.25
CA GLU A 177 -5.21 28.77 7.51
C GLU A 177 -5.03 30.13 8.20
N PRO A 178 -6.11 30.86 8.57
CA PRO A 178 -5.96 32.23 9.06
C PRO A 178 -5.13 32.30 10.34
N GLU A 179 -5.37 31.37 11.27
CA GLU A 179 -4.71 31.36 12.56
C GLU A 179 -3.26 30.89 12.46
N THR A 180 -2.99 29.85 11.67
CA THR A 180 -1.63 29.34 11.45
C THR A 180 -0.76 30.38 10.76
N THR A 181 -1.29 31.05 9.72
CA THR A 181 -0.63 32.16 9.02
C THR A 181 -0.39 33.34 9.95
N ARG A 182 -1.37 33.71 10.78
CA ARG A 182 -1.26 34.82 11.76
C ARG A 182 -0.11 34.57 12.73
N ILE A 183 -0.04 33.37 13.32
CA ILE A 183 1.02 33.01 14.27
C ILE A 183 2.38 32.96 13.57
N ALA A 184 2.48 32.28 12.42
CA ALA A 184 3.73 32.20 11.66
C ALA A 184 4.29 33.59 11.31
N THR A 185 3.44 34.47 10.77
CA THR A 185 3.84 35.83 10.38
C THR A 185 4.25 36.68 11.59
N HIS A 186 3.57 36.50 12.74
CA HIS A 186 3.91 37.20 13.98
C HIS A 186 5.35 36.92 14.44
N TYR A 187 5.83 35.70 14.21
CA TYR A 187 7.19 35.29 14.52
C TYR A 187 8.20 35.47 13.37
N GLY A 188 7.77 36.04 12.25
CA GLY A 188 8.63 36.27 11.07
C GLY A 188 8.88 35.03 10.21
N ALA A 189 8.13 33.94 10.41
CA ALA A 189 8.15 32.77 9.56
C ALA A 189 7.43 33.04 8.22
N ASN A 190 7.90 32.42 7.15
CA ASN A 190 7.29 32.50 5.82
C ASN A 190 6.10 31.55 5.71
N ALA A 191 4.89 32.08 5.87
CA ALA A 191 3.64 31.34 5.72
C ALA A 191 3.22 31.09 4.25
N THR A 192 3.87 31.71 3.27
CA THR A 192 3.47 31.63 1.84
C THR A 192 3.30 30.19 1.34
N PRO A 193 4.24 29.24 1.58
CA PRO A 193 4.10 27.87 1.09
C PRO A 193 2.88 27.15 1.67
N TYR A 194 2.51 27.49 2.91
CA TYR A 194 1.31 26.93 3.55
C TYR A 194 0.03 27.51 2.97
N GLN A 195 -0.01 28.81 2.67
CA GLN A 195 -1.15 29.42 1.98
C GLN A 195 -1.35 28.83 0.57
N GLU A 196 -0.28 28.69 -0.20
CA GLU A 196 -0.29 28.01 -1.51
C GLU A 196 -0.75 26.56 -1.39
N SER A 197 -0.34 25.84 -0.33
CA SER A 197 -0.79 24.47 -0.10
C SER A 197 -2.31 24.36 0.05
N VAL A 198 -2.96 25.35 0.68
CA VAL A 198 -4.41 25.37 0.85
C VAL A 198 -5.11 25.52 -0.50
N GLU A 199 -4.59 26.35 -1.39
CA GLU A 199 -5.10 26.50 -2.76
C GLU A 199 -4.91 25.22 -3.58
N VAL A 200 -3.72 24.62 -3.51
CA VAL A 200 -3.39 23.37 -4.23
C VAL A 200 -4.28 22.23 -3.77
N ILE A 201 -4.48 22.05 -2.46
CA ILE A 201 -5.34 20.98 -1.93
C ILE A 201 -6.82 21.22 -2.25
N ALA A 202 -7.27 22.47 -2.40
CA ALA A 202 -8.64 22.75 -2.83
C ALA A 202 -8.95 22.09 -4.19
N GLU A 203 -7.99 22.11 -5.10
CA GLU A 203 -8.09 21.44 -6.40
C GLU A 203 -8.07 19.91 -6.24
N VAL A 204 -7.16 19.37 -5.42
CA VAL A 204 -7.08 17.93 -5.14
C VAL A 204 -8.40 17.38 -4.56
N ALA A 205 -9.01 18.11 -3.65
CA ALA A 205 -10.28 17.74 -3.03
C ALA A 205 -11.50 17.99 -3.94
N GLY A 206 -11.31 18.54 -5.15
CA GLY A 206 -12.42 18.88 -6.05
C GLY A 206 -13.37 19.92 -5.45
N ALA A 207 -12.84 20.90 -4.71
CA ALA A 207 -13.63 21.94 -4.04
C ALA A 207 -14.20 22.99 -5.01
N ALA A 208 -13.65 23.09 -6.22
CA ALA A 208 -14.15 23.98 -7.28
C ALA A 208 -15.29 23.36 -8.12
N GLU A 209 -15.61 22.08 -7.92
CA GLU A 209 -16.74 21.43 -8.59
C GLU A 209 -18.04 21.81 -7.88
N GLU A 210 -18.93 22.51 -8.58
CA GLU A 210 -20.25 22.91 -8.06
C GLU A 210 -21.12 21.65 -7.85
N TRP A 211 -21.18 21.17 -6.61
CA TRP A 211 -21.96 20.01 -6.22
C TRP A 211 -23.09 20.40 -5.25
N GLN A 212 -24.24 19.74 -5.41
CA GLN A 212 -25.42 19.97 -4.59
C GLN A 212 -25.22 19.31 -3.21
N ALA A 213 -24.63 20.07 -2.29
CA ALA A 213 -24.38 19.69 -0.89
C ALA A 213 -25.64 19.42 -0.03
N ASP A 214 -26.82 19.37 -0.66
CA ASP A 214 -28.13 19.21 -0.02
C ASP A 214 -28.72 17.81 -0.23
N ALA A 215 -27.89 16.83 -0.62
CA ALA A 215 -28.30 15.43 -0.66
C ALA A 215 -28.74 15.01 0.76
N PRO A 216 -30.01 14.58 0.96
CA PRO A 216 -30.48 14.16 2.27
C PRO A 216 -29.60 13.04 2.81
N ARG A 217 -29.16 13.16 4.08
CA ARG A 217 -28.39 12.12 4.78
C ARG A 217 -29.07 10.77 4.58
N SER A 218 -28.29 9.75 4.22
CA SER A 218 -28.83 8.42 4.01
C SER A 218 -29.57 7.95 5.27
N PRO A 219 -30.75 7.33 5.15
CA PRO A 219 -31.44 6.72 6.29
C PRO A 219 -30.72 5.46 6.82
N LEU A 220 -29.72 4.96 6.09
CA LEU A 220 -28.87 3.83 6.46
C LEU A 220 -27.53 4.35 7.01
N ASN A 221 -27.28 4.13 8.29
CA ASN A 221 -26.04 4.55 8.95
C ASN A 221 -25.05 3.39 9.02
N ILE A 222 -23.76 3.70 9.04
CA ILE A 222 -22.69 2.73 9.23
C ILE A 222 -21.65 3.21 10.26
N THR A 223 -21.01 2.29 10.94
CA THR A 223 -19.89 2.49 11.86
C THR A 223 -19.04 1.23 11.89
N VAL A 224 -17.73 1.41 12.07
CA VAL A 224 -16.78 0.30 12.28
C VAL A 224 -16.20 0.39 13.68
N THR A 225 -16.13 -0.74 14.39
CA THR A 225 -15.58 -0.81 15.75
C THR A 225 -14.84 -2.12 15.97
N PRO A 226 -13.55 -2.09 16.40
CA PRO A 226 -12.68 -0.92 16.48
C PRO A 226 -12.40 -0.29 15.09
N ARG A 227 -11.88 0.94 15.04
CA ARG A 227 -11.50 1.61 13.78
C ARG A 227 -10.14 1.16 13.25
N GLU A 228 -9.42 0.36 14.02
CA GLU A 228 -8.12 -0.18 13.68
C GLU A 228 -8.11 -1.68 13.95
N GLY A 229 -7.36 -2.45 13.17
CA GLY A 229 -7.15 -3.86 13.47
C GLY A 229 -5.95 -4.46 12.75
N ARG A 230 -5.57 -5.66 13.17
CA ARG A 230 -4.48 -6.45 12.59
C ARG A 230 -4.99 -7.71 11.91
N TYR A 231 -4.12 -8.37 11.15
CA TYR A 231 -4.41 -9.67 10.56
C TYR A 231 -5.03 -10.65 11.56
N GLY A 232 -6.15 -11.25 11.15
CA GLY A 232 -6.89 -12.25 11.90
C GLY A 232 -7.85 -11.71 12.96
N GLU A 233 -7.82 -10.40 13.26
CA GLU A 233 -8.74 -9.75 14.19
C GLU A 233 -10.11 -9.52 13.55
N ASN A 234 -11.12 -9.36 14.40
CA ASN A 234 -12.47 -9.08 13.99
C ASN A 234 -12.83 -7.62 14.28
N LEU A 235 -13.33 -6.95 13.27
CA LEU A 235 -14.04 -5.68 13.38
C LEU A 235 -15.55 -5.97 13.38
N THR A 236 -16.33 -5.07 13.97
CA THR A 236 -17.78 -5.05 13.82
C THR A 236 -18.14 -3.90 12.90
N ILE A 237 -18.69 -4.24 11.73
CA ILE A 237 -19.28 -3.28 10.80
C ILE A 237 -20.77 -3.28 11.07
N GLY A 238 -21.33 -2.17 11.53
CA GLY A 238 -22.73 -2.13 11.94
C GLY A 238 -23.34 -0.75 11.92
N GLY A 239 -24.64 -0.69 12.14
CA GLY A 239 -25.38 0.55 12.10
C GLY A 239 -26.87 0.36 12.27
N ARG A 240 -27.64 1.36 11.85
CA ARG A 240 -29.11 1.36 11.93
C ARG A 240 -29.69 1.83 10.59
N TYR A 241 -30.82 1.25 10.20
CA TYR A 241 -31.60 1.74 9.07
C TYR A 241 -32.92 2.29 9.62
N VAL A 242 -33.06 3.63 9.64
CA VAL A 242 -34.20 4.32 10.29
C VAL A 242 -35.55 3.88 9.71
N ASP A 243 -35.63 3.69 8.40
CA ASP A 243 -36.84 3.26 7.69
C ASP A 243 -36.88 1.75 7.42
N GLY A 244 -35.91 1.01 7.98
CA GLY A 244 -35.74 -0.42 7.75
C GLY A 244 -36.69 -1.27 8.57
N VAL A 245 -37.14 -2.39 7.98
CA VAL A 245 -37.96 -3.41 8.67
C VAL A 245 -37.06 -4.57 9.10
N PRO A 246 -37.27 -5.19 10.28
CA PRO A 246 -36.53 -6.37 10.69
C PRO A 246 -36.53 -7.47 9.61
N GLY A 247 -35.37 -8.09 9.39
CA GLY A 247 -35.17 -9.09 8.33
C GLY A 247 -34.83 -8.52 6.96
N THR A 248 -34.83 -7.19 6.76
CA THR A 248 -34.32 -6.59 5.51
C THR A 248 -32.87 -7.02 5.28
N PRO A 249 -32.53 -7.56 4.09
CA PRO A 249 -31.17 -7.97 3.78
C PRO A 249 -30.27 -6.75 3.53
N LEU A 250 -29.05 -6.82 4.03
CA LEU A 250 -27.98 -5.86 3.75
C LEU A 250 -26.77 -6.57 3.16
N THR A 251 -26.10 -5.89 2.25
CA THR A 251 -24.80 -6.28 1.70
C THR A 251 -23.75 -5.33 2.22
N ILE A 252 -22.67 -5.85 2.78
CA ILE A 252 -21.53 -5.08 3.27
C ILE A 252 -20.43 -5.12 2.21
N TYR A 253 -19.90 -3.95 1.88
CA TYR A 253 -18.79 -3.79 0.95
C TYR A 253 -17.57 -3.29 1.70
N VAL A 254 -16.42 -3.88 1.41
CA VAL A 254 -15.10 -3.37 1.80
C VAL A 254 -14.29 -3.20 0.52
N ASP A 255 -13.78 -2.00 0.27
CA ASP A 255 -13.02 -1.65 -0.94
C ASP A 255 -13.73 -2.06 -2.25
N SER A 256 -15.02 -1.72 -2.38
CA SER A 256 -15.88 -2.05 -3.54
C SER A 256 -16.07 -3.55 -3.79
N ARG A 257 -15.73 -4.41 -2.82
CA ARG A 257 -15.93 -5.85 -2.89
C ARG A 257 -16.91 -6.31 -1.82
N ILE A 258 -17.78 -7.24 -2.17
CA ILE A 258 -18.73 -7.83 -1.22
C ILE A 258 -17.92 -8.53 -0.11
N ALA A 259 -17.99 -7.99 1.09
CA ALA A 259 -17.39 -8.56 2.28
C ALA A 259 -18.31 -9.61 2.92
N GLY A 260 -19.63 -9.45 2.79
CA GLY A 260 -20.63 -10.40 3.26
C GLY A 260 -22.02 -9.80 3.34
N ASN A 261 -22.99 -10.61 3.80
CA ASN A 261 -24.38 -10.21 3.94
C ASN A 261 -24.83 -10.33 5.40
N THR A 262 -25.75 -9.47 5.80
CA THR A 262 -26.41 -9.52 7.12
C THR A 262 -27.88 -9.08 6.97
N THR A 263 -28.63 -9.05 8.06
CA THR A 263 -30.04 -8.61 8.07
C THR A 263 -30.28 -7.65 9.22
N LEU A 264 -31.28 -6.77 9.09
CA LEU A 264 -31.74 -5.96 10.21
C LEU A 264 -32.32 -6.83 11.33
N ASP A 265 -31.98 -6.49 12.57
CA ASP A 265 -32.56 -7.04 13.77
C ASP A 265 -33.91 -6.38 14.12
N GLU A 266 -34.51 -6.80 15.23
CA GLU A 266 -35.81 -6.27 15.72
C GLU A 266 -35.78 -4.76 16.02
N ASN A 267 -34.59 -4.18 16.23
CA ASN A 267 -34.39 -2.77 16.49
C ASN A 267 -34.03 -1.97 15.22
N ALA A 268 -34.16 -2.58 14.03
CA ALA A 268 -33.68 -2.02 12.76
C ALA A 268 -32.17 -1.67 12.78
N ALA A 269 -31.39 -2.40 13.59
CA ALA A 269 -29.94 -2.34 13.62
C ALA A 269 -29.33 -3.55 12.90
N TYR A 270 -28.08 -3.43 12.48
CA TYR A 270 -27.32 -4.55 11.95
C TYR A 270 -25.89 -4.54 12.48
N ALA A 271 -25.31 -5.73 12.57
CA ALA A 271 -23.91 -5.93 12.89
C ALA A 271 -23.37 -7.08 12.05
N TYR A 272 -22.22 -6.88 11.45
CA TYR A 272 -21.50 -7.85 10.64
C TYR A 272 -20.08 -8.02 11.21
N PRO A 273 -19.70 -9.23 11.67
CA PRO A 273 -18.34 -9.50 12.09
C PRO A 273 -17.44 -9.65 10.86
N TYR A 274 -16.50 -8.73 10.70
CA TYR A 274 -15.54 -8.72 9.61
C TYR A 274 -14.17 -9.14 10.10
N ARG A 275 -13.65 -10.26 9.58
CA ARG A 275 -12.31 -10.74 9.91
C ARG A 275 -11.28 -10.20 8.94
N ILE A 276 -10.29 -9.46 9.44
CA ILE A 276 -9.19 -8.95 8.64
C ILE A 276 -8.37 -10.14 8.13
N GLY A 277 -8.30 -10.30 6.81
CA GLY A 277 -7.65 -11.43 6.15
C GLY A 277 -6.73 -10.97 5.03
N ARG A 278 -7.17 -11.16 3.78
CA ARG A 278 -6.41 -10.83 2.57
C ARG A 278 -6.77 -9.43 2.04
N ILE A 279 -6.34 -8.42 2.79
CA ILE A 279 -6.40 -7.00 2.41
C ILE A 279 -5.04 -6.37 2.67
N LEU A 280 -4.70 -5.27 2.02
CA LEU A 280 -3.42 -4.59 2.25
C LEU A 280 -3.40 -3.90 3.62
N ALA A 281 -2.24 -3.46 4.08
CA ALA A 281 -2.16 -2.57 5.23
C ALA A 281 -2.50 -1.14 4.79
N GLY A 282 -3.05 -0.34 5.69
CA GLY A 282 -3.48 1.04 5.43
C GLY A 282 -4.99 1.24 5.60
N PRO A 283 -5.53 2.37 5.09
CA PRO A 283 -6.94 2.71 5.22
C PRO A 283 -7.80 1.93 4.23
N HIS A 284 -8.96 1.52 4.70
CA HIS A 284 -9.97 0.81 3.93
C HIS A 284 -11.32 1.51 4.01
N LEU A 285 -12.08 1.41 2.92
CA LEU A 285 -13.41 1.99 2.82
C LEU A 285 -14.46 0.90 3.02
N VAL A 286 -15.52 1.24 3.75
CA VAL A 286 -16.64 0.35 3.99
C VAL A 286 -17.96 1.07 3.83
N TYR A 287 -18.94 0.39 3.24
CA TYR A 287 -20.33 0.84 3.24
C TYR A 287 -21.27 -0.36 3.22
N ALA A 288 -22.53 -0.11 3.52
CA ALA A 288 -23.59 -1.09 3.49
C ALA A 288 -24.66 -0.67 2.49
N THR A 289 -25.32 -1.63 1.87
CA THR A 289 -26.50 -1.37 1.04
C THR A 289 -27.68 -2.18 1.51
N ALA A 290 -28.87 -1.61 1.38
CA ALA A 290 -30.16 -2.28 1.52
C ALA A 290 -30.93 -2.08 0.21
N GLY A 291 -30.73 -2.97 -0.76
CA GLY A 291 -31.20 -2.76 -2.12
C GLY A 291 -30.54 -1.53 -2.76
N ALA A 292 -31.33 -0.53 -3.14
CA ALA A 292 -30.85 0.71 -3.76
C ALA A 292 -30.44 1.81 -2.74
N ILE A 293 -30.59 1.54 -1.43
CA ILE A 293 -30.22 2.49 -0.38
C ILE A 293 -28.80 2.18 0.08
N PHE A 294 -27.92 3.19 0.03
CA PHE A 294 -26.52 3.09 0.40
C PHE A 294 -26.27 3.84 1.71
N SER A 295 -25.45 3.28 2.59
CA SER A 295 -24.95 4.02 3.76
C SER A 295 -23.90 5.03 3.35
N GLU A 296 -23.64 6.03 4.19
CA GLU A 296 -22.37 6.79 4.14
C GLU A 296 -21.16 5.83 4.08
N VAL A 297 -20.01 6.31 3.62
CA VAL A 297 -18.77 5.52 3.66
C VAL A 297 -18.06 5.75 4.98
N ALA A 298 -17.81 4.67 5.71
CA ALA A 298 -16.94 4.67 6.88
C ALA A 298 -15.55 4.16 6.50
N THR A 299 -14.56 4.46 7.34
CA THR A 299 -13.18 4.01 7.17
C THR A 299 -12.69 3.23 8.38
N PHE A 300 -11.75 2.33 8.14
CA PHE A 300 -10.97 1.67 9.18
C PHE A 300 -9.54 1.43 8.69
N ASP A 301 -8.58 1.37 9.60
CA ASP A 301 -7.18 1.18 9.29
C ASP A 301 -6.74 -0.26 9.61
N VAL A 302 -5.95 -0.84 8.73
CA VAL A 302 -5.34 -2.15 8.92
C VAL A 302 -3.85 -1.98 9.14
N LEU A 303 -3.40 -2.36 10.33
CA LEU A 303 -2.01 -2.21 10.74
C LEU A 303 -1.17 -3.40 10.21
N PRO A 304 0.03 -3.13 9.67
CA PRO A 304 0.93 -4.20 9.26
C PRO A 304 1.43 -4.98 10.48
N ALA A 305 1.67 -6.28 10.29
CA ALA A 305 2.26 -7.12 11.32
C ALA A 305 3.42 -7.97 10.77
N GLU A 306 4.44 -8.16 11.60
CA GLU A 306 5.56 -9.03 11.28
C GLU A 306 5.15 -10.50 11.24
N THR A 307 5.87 -11.27 10.42
CA THR A 307 5.63 -12.71 10.29
C THR A 307 6.88 -13.52 10.58
N ASN A 308 6.66 -14.75 11.02
CA ASN A 308 7.70 -15.75 11.22
C ASN A 308 7.35 -16.99 10.40
N ILE A 309 8.32 -17.44 9.59
CA ILE A 309 8.21 -18.66 8.79
C ILE A 309 9.28 -19.66 9.20
N SER A 310 8.86 -20.85 9.60
CA SER A 310 9.75 -21.97 9.92
C SER A 310 9.89 -22.92 8.74
N LEU A 311 10.98 -23.68 8.69
CA LEU A 311 11.21 -24.75 7.73
C LEU A 311 11.88 -25.92 8.45
N ALA A 312 11.31 -27.11 8.27
CA ALA A 312 11.86 -28.39 8.69
C ALA A 312 11.87 -29.34 7.49
N ILE A 313 12.89 -30.19 7.41
CA ILE A 313 13.06 -31.13 6.31
C ILE A 313 13.25 -32.53 6.88
N ALA A 314 12.53 -33.49 6.31
CA ALA A 314 12.65 -34.92 6.64
C ALA A 314 12.91 -35.74 5.38
N GLU A 315 13.82 -36.72 5.46
CA GLU A 315 14.02 -37.69 4.38
C GLU A 315 12.76 -38.55 4.23
N VAL A 316 12.21 -38.60 3.01
CA VAL A 316 11.09 -39.50 2.66
C VAL A 316 11.65 -40.78 2.05
N ASN A 317 12.61 -40.65 1.14
CA ASN A 317 13.37 -41.75 0.56
C ASN A 317 14.72 -41.22 0.02
N ARG A 318 15.49 -42.07 -0.69
CA ARG A 318 16.84 -41.76 -1.17
C ARG A 318 16.96 -40.57 -2.12
N THR A 319 15.86 -40.13 -2.73
CA THR A 319 15.80 -39.03 -3.71
C THR A 319 14.70 -38.01 -3.39
N ALA A 320 13.97 -38.17 -2.28
CA ALA A 320 12.85 -37.31 -1.94
C ALA A 320 12.91 -36.85 -0.48
N VAL A 321 12.64 -35.56 -0.28
CA VAL A 321 12.58 -34.92 1.02
C VAL A 321 11.24 -34.22 1.20
N ALA A 322 10.67 -34.30 2.40
CA ALA A 322 9.48 -33.56 2.79
C ALA A 322 9.90 -32.26 3.47
N CYS A 323 9.54 -31.14 2.86
CA CYS A 323 9.67 -29.81 3.45
C CYS A 323 8.35 -29.45 4.12
N THR A 324 8.39 -29.16 5.41
CA THR A 324 7.23 -28.76 6.22
C THR A 324 7.56 -27.52 7.03
N GLY A 325 6.60 -26.64 7.25
CA GLY A 325 6.81 -25.48 8.10
C GLY A 325 5.51 -24.78 8.46
N ASN A 326 5.62 -23.78 9.33
CA ASN A 326 4.50 -22.96 9.76
C ASN A 326 4.79 -21.49 9.43
N LEU A 327 3.75 -20.77 9.03
CA LEU A 327 3.76 -19.33 8.87
C LEU A 327 2.79 -18.72 9.88
N THR A 328 3.33 -17.91 10.78
CA THR A 328 2.54 -17.22 11.80
C THR A 328 2.86 -15.73 11.80
N THR A 329 1.94 -14.93 12.29
CA THR A 329 2.23 -13.58 12.77
C THR A 329 3.14 -13.64 14.00
N GLU A 330 3.77 -12.52 14.35
CA GLU A 330 4.58 -12.39 15.58
C GLU A 330 3.79 -12.77 16.84
N ASP A 331 2.50 -12.40 16.91
CA ASP A 331 1.58 -12.75 17.99
C ASP A 331 1.12 -14.22 17.97
N GLY A 332 1.66 -15.04 17.06
CA GLY A 332 1.39 -16.48 16.97
C GLY A 332 0.12 -16.88 16.22
N ARG A 333 -0.58 -15.95 15.57
CA ARG A 333 -1.76 -16.28 14.73
C ARG A 333 -1.31 -16.94 13.42
N ALA A 334 -1.94 -18.06 13.07
CA ALA A 334 -1.70 -18.75 11.81
C ALA A 334 -2.09 -17.90 10.59
N VAL A 335 -1.20 -17.81 9.60
CA VAL A 335 -1.48 -17.12 8.34
C VAL A 335 -2.03 -18.12 7.32
N LEU A 336 -3.30 -17.94 6.96
CA LEU A 336 -4.07 -18.90 6.18
C LEU A 336 -3.96 -18.63 4.68
N ASN A 337 -3.92 -19.69 3.86
CA ASN A 337 -3.95 -19.61 2.40
C ASN A 337 -2.85 -18.68 1.81
N ALA A 338 -1.72 -18.56 2.51
CA ALA A 338 -0.61 -17.72 2.11
C ALA A 338 0.34 -18.48 1.18
N PRO A 339 0.75 -17.88 0.04
CA PRO A 339 1.73 -18.48 -0.85
C PRO A 339 3.10 -18.51 -0.19
N VAL A 340 3.73 -19.68 -0.17
CA VAL A 340 5.09 -19.89 0.34
C VAL A 340 5.96 -20.38 -0.80
N LEU A 341 7.12 -19.76 -0.97
CA LEU A 341 8.12 -20.16 -1.96
C LEU A 341 9.25 -20.91 -1.27
N LEU A 342 9.54 -22.12 -1.74
CA LEU A 342 10.73 -22.87 -1.36
C LEU A 342 11.82 -22.61 -2.39
N ARG A 343 12.90 -21.96 -1.95
CA ARG A 343 14.10 -21.72 -2.75
C ARG A 343 15.09 -22.86 -2.52
N LEU A 344 15.35 -23.62 -3.58
CA LEU A 344 16.31 -24.71 -3.65
C LEU A 344 17.60 -24.21 -4.33
N ASP A 345 18.73 -24.41 -3.68
CA ASP A 345 20.08 -24.10 -4.18
C ASP A 345 20.24 -22.65 -4.69
N GLY A 346 19.50 -21.72 -4.08
CA GLY A 346 19.54 -20.29 -4.41
C GLY A 346 18.72 -19.88 -5.64
N GLU A 347 18.50 -20.80 -6.58
CA GLU A 347 17.93 -20.48 -7.90
C GLU A 347 16.51 -20.99 -8.09
N THR A 348 16.26 -22.26 -7.75
CA THR A 348 14.99 -22.93 -8.10
C THR A 348 13.89 -22.56 -7.11
N LEU A 349 12.80 -21.98 -7.61
CA LEU A 349 11.64 -21.58 -6.80
C LEU A 349 10.48 -22.56 -6.97
N ILE A 350 10.02 -23.11 -5.86
CA ILE A 350 8.93 -24.08 -5.82
C ILE A 350 7.81 -23.52 -4.94
N SER A 351 6.63 -23.31 -5.52
CA SER A 351 5.49 -22.74 -4.80
C SER A 351 4.71 -23.81 -4.02
N THR A 352 4.27 -23.43 -2.82
CA THR A 352 3.30 -24.13 -1.99
C THR A 352 2.41 -23.11 -1.27
N GLN A 353 1.46 -23.56 -0.47
CA GLN A 353 0.53 -22.68 0.24
C GLN A 353 0.30 -23.19 1.66
N THR A 354 0.03 -22.26 2.58
CA THR A 354 -0.40 -22.62 3.94
C THR A 354 -1.85 -23.07 3.97
N ASP A 355 -2.15 -24.00 4.86
CA ASP A 355 -3.49 -24.52 5.12
C ASP A 355 -4.25 -23.66 6.16
N GLY A 356 -5.39 -24.19 6.62
CA GLY A 356 -6.23 -23.57 7.66
C GLY A 356 -5.58 -23.43 9.05
N ASN A 357 -4.41 -24.03 9.25
CA ASN A 357 -3.62 -23.95 10.48
C ASN A 357 -2.32 -23.15 10.28
N GLY A 358 -2.11 -22.56 9.11
CA GLY A 358 -0.88 -21.85 8.76
C GLY A 358 0.30 -22.78 8.48
N THR A 359 0.06 -24.08 8.33
CA THR A 359 1.08 -25.07 8.02
C THR A 359 1.18 -25.25 6.52
N TYR A 360 2.39 -25.41 6.00
CA TYR A 360 2.62 -25.77 4.60
C TYR A 360 3.49 -27.02 4.51
N ALA A 361 3.28 -27.80 3.46
CA ALA A 361 4.06 -29.00 3.18
C ALA A 361 4.30 -29.15 1.68
N ARG A 362 5.48 -29.65 1.31
CA ARG A 362 5.83 -29.99 -0.07
C ARG A 362 6.90 -31.07 -0.09
N THR A 363 6.71 -32.09 -0.93
CA THR A 363 7.76 -33.08 -1.20
C THR A 363 8.58 -32.63 -2.41
N LEU A 364 9.89 -32.59 -2.25
CA LEU A 364 10.87 -32.27 -3.31
C LEU A 364 11.57 -33.55 -3.74
N ILE A 365 11.76 -33.71 -5.05
CA ILE A 365 12.60 -34.77 -5.61
C ILE A 365 13.93 -34.12 -5.99
N LEU A 366 15.02 -34.65 -5.44
CA LEU A 366 16.36 -34.09 -5.53
C LEU A 366 17.34 -35.14 -6.05
N THR A 367 18.36 -34.66 -6.76
CA THR A 367 19.48 -35.50 -7.17
C THR A 367 20.34 -35.88 -5.96
N GLY A 368 21.23 -36.87 -6.11
CA GLY A 368 22.20 -37.17 -5.07
C GLY A 368 23.21 -36.02 -4.93
N GLY A 369 23.47 -35.56 -3.71
CA GLY A 369 24.35 -34.44 -3.44
C GLY A 369 23.95 -33.62 -2.21
N GLU A 370 24.70 -32.55 -1.96
CA GLU A 370 24.31 -31.50 -1.03
C GLU A 370 23.31 -30.56 -1.69
N HIS A 371 22.22 -30.26 -0.99
CA HIS A 371 21.24 -29.27 -1.39
C HIS A 371 20.94 -28.32 -0.24
N THR A 372 20.55 -27.09 -0.56
CA THR A 372 20.11 -26.09 0.40
C THR A 372 18.69 -25.66 0.11
N VAL A 373 17.86 -25.56 1.16
CA VAL A 373 16.46 -25.14 1.02
C VAL A 373 16.16 -23.99 1.99
N ARG A 374 15.41 -23.00 1.52
CA ARG A 374 14.89 -21.89 2.31
C ARG A 374 13.42 -21.64 1.97
N ALA A 375 12.60 -21.37 2.97
CA ALA A 375 11.23 -20.92 2.77
C ALA A 375 11.14 -19.39 2.80
N GLU A 376 10.37 -18.82 1.88
CA GLU A 376 10.17 -17.39 1.72
C GLU A 376 8.66 -17.11 1.63
N PHE A 377 8.17 -16.18 2.44
CA PHE A 377 6.82 -15.65 2.35
C PHE A 377 6.87 -14.24 1.79
N ASN A 378 6.17 -14.02 0.68
CA ASN A 378 5.89 -12.69 0.15
C ASN A 378 4.46 -12.31 0.56
N ALA A 379 4.33 -11.20 1.28
CA ALA A 379 3.06 -10.77 1.85
C ALA A 379 2.08 -10.11 0.86
N ALA A 380 2.20 -10.39 -0.44
CA ALA A 380 1.31 -9.86 -1.46
C ALA A 380 -0.19 -10.12 -1.14
N GLY A 381 -0.94 -9.04 -0.97
CA GLY A 381 -2.37 -9.07 -0.64
C GLY A 381 -2.68 -9.44 0.82
N TYR A 382 -1.70 -9.39 1.72
CA TYR A 382 -1.86 -9.51 3.16
C TYR A 382 -1.40 -8.22 3.85
N PRO A 383 -1.95 -7.88 5.02
CA PRO A 383 -1.49 -6.75 5.81
C PRO A 383 -0.33 -7.20 6.71
N LEU A 384 0.64 -7.88 6.10
CA LEU A 384 1.73 -8.57 6.77
C LEU A 384 3.06 -8.17 6.14
N ASN A 385 4.14 -8.29 6.88
CA ASN A 385 5.48 -8.13 6.35
C ASN A 385 6.04 -9.47 5.87
N SER A 386 6.87 -9.41 4.83
CA SER A 386 7.48 -10.60 4.24
C SER A 386 8.52 -11.20 5.19
N SER A 387 8.66 -12.52 5.18
CA SER A 387 9.60 -13.23 6.06
C SER A 387 10.31 -14.37 5.34
N LYS A 388 11.44 -14.81 5.91
CA LYS A 388 12.26 -15.88 5.35
C LYS A 388 12.77 -16.78 6.45
N SER A 389 12.74 -18.09 6.23
CA SER A 389 13.28 -19.06 7.18
C SER A 389 14.81 -19.02 7.18
N GLY A 390 15.41 -19.72 8.14
CA GLY A 390 16.80 -20.16 8.03
C GLY A 390 17.01 -21.07 6.82
N VAL A 391 18.25 -21.15 6.35
CA VAL A 391 18.67 -22.08 5.28
C VAL A 391 18.98 -23.43 5.91
N VAL A 392 18.40 -24.49 5.36
CA VAL A 392 18.64 -25.87 5.81
C VAL A 392 19.42 -26.61 4.73
N ALA A 393 20.59 -27.14 5.10
CA ALA A 393 21.40 -28.00 4.23
C ALA A 393 20.99 -29.47 4.43
N ILE A 394 20.91 -30.21 3.33
CA ILE A 394 20.53 -31.62 3.30
C ILE A 394 21.47 -32.41 2.40
N GLN A 395 21.79 -33.63 2.82
CA GLN A 395 22.56 -34.58 2.02
C GLN A 395 21.62 -35.65 1.46
N VAL A 396 21.45 -35.67 0.14
CA VAL A 396 20.64 -36.66 -0.57
C VAL A 396 21.56 -37.76 -1.11
N ARG A 397 21.24 -39.02 -0.82
CA ARG A 397 22.12 -40.16 -1.16
C ARG A 397 22.11 -40.52 -2.65
N GLY A 398 21.03 -40.21 -3.37
CA GLY A 398 20.86 -40.55 -4.78
C GLY A 398 20.53 -42.02 -5.03
N GLU A 399 20.08 -42.33 -6.25
CA GLU A 399 20.02 -43.72 -6.74
C GLU A 399 21.44 -44.18 -7.10
N GLY A 400 21.93 -45.22 -6.42
CA GLY A 400 23.24 -45.78 -6.73
C GLY A 400 23.33 -46.19 -8.20
N LEU A 401 24.46 -45.91 -8.85
CA LEU A 401 24.74 -46.32 -10.22
C LEU A 401 24.39 -47.80 -10.42
N SER A 402 23.44 -48.07 -11.30
CA SER A 402 23.12 -49.43 -11.74
C SER A 402 24.40 -50.09 -12.28
N PRO A 403 24.76 -51.31 -11.85
CA PRO A 403 25.93 -52.01 -12.38
C PRO A 403 25.71 -52.54 -13.81
N PHE A 404 24.49 -52.50 -14.34
CA PHE A 404 24.14 -53.04 -15.65
C PHE A 404 24.94 -52.46 -16.84
N PRO A 405 25.16 -51.13 -16.97
CA PRO A 405 26.04 -50.58 -18.01
C PRO A 405 27.48 -51.10 -17.91
N PHE A 406 28.00 -51.34 -16.70
CA PHE A 406 29.34 -51.92 -16.52
C PHE A 406 29.38 -53.40 -16.94
N ILE A 407 28.34 -54.17 -16.62
CA ILE A 407 28.22 -55.57 -17.06
C ILE A 407 28.05 -55.64 -18.59
N ALA A 408 27.27 -54.75 -19.18
CA ALA A 408 27.09 -54.66 -20.64
C ALA A 408 28.38 -54.23 -21.35
N ALA A 409 29.14 -53.29 -20.79
CA ALA A 409 30.44 -52.87 -21.33
C ALA A 409 31.48 -54.00 -21.24
N ILE A 410 31.51 -54.77 -20.13
CA ILE A 410 32.36 -55.95 -19.99
C ILE A 410 31.94 -57.04 -21.01
N ALA A 411 30.64 -57.27 -21.18
CA ALA A 411 30.13 -58.23 -22.16
C ALA A 411 30.42 -57.80 -23.61
N ALA A 412 30.30 -56.51 -23.91
CA ALA A 412 30.63 -55.93 -25.21
C ALA A 412 32.14 -55.96 -25.49
N ALA A 413 32.99 -55.71 -24.48
CA ALA A 413 34.44 -55.83 -24.60
C ALA A 413 34.88 -57.30 -24.83
N LEU A 414 34.25 -58.25 -24.12
CA LEU A 414 34.47 -59.68 -24.34
C LEU A 414 33.93 -60.14 -25.71
N GLY A 415 32.79 -59.60 -26.16
CA GLY A 415 32.21 -59.85 -27.48
C GLY A 415 33.03 -59.26 -28.63
N ALA A 416 33.53 -58.03 -28.49
CA ALA A 416 34.40 -57.36 -29.45
C ALA A 416 35.77 -58.04 -29.54
N GLY A 417 36.33 -58.51 -28.41
CA GLY A 417 37.55 -59.31 -28.39
C GLY A 417 37.42 -60.64 -29.13
N TRP A 418 36.26 -61.28 -29.09
CA TRP A 418 35.97 -62.50 -29.85
C TRP A 418 35.72 -62.23 -31.35
N TYR A 419 35.07 -61.10 -31.68
CA TYR A 419 34.77 -60.70 -33.05
C TYR A 419 36.01 -60.22 -33.83
N ILE A 420 36.88 -59.40 -33.22
CA ILE A 420 38.13 -58.89 -33.82
C ILE A 420 39.14 -60.03 -34.05
N ARG A 421 39.14 -61.07 -33.21
CA ARG A 421 40.00 -62.26 -33.42
C ARG A 421 39.62 -63.06 -34.66
N ARG A 422 38.40 -62.90 -35.20
CA ARG A 422 37.88 -63.73 -36.30
C ARG A 422 37.89 -63.07 -37.67
N ARG A 423 38.01 -61.73 -37.77
CA ARG A 423 38.12 -61.01 -39.05
C ARG A 423 39.00 -59.78 -38.90
N GLY A 424 40.05 -59.69 -39.72
CA GLY A 424 40.90 -58.50 -39.82
C GLY A 424 40.09 -57.24 -40.15
N LEU A 425 40.54 -56.11 -39.61
CA LEU A 425 39.95 -54.77 -39.78
C LEU A 425 39.79 -54.39 -41.26
N PRO A 426 38.63 -53.79 -41.60
CA PRO A 426 38.54 -52.77 -42.64
C PRO A 426 38.14 -51.39 -42.07
N PRO A 427 38.30 -50.31 -42.86
CA PRO A 427 38.57 -48.96 -42.37
C PRO A 427 37.33 -48.10 -42.08
N GLU A 428 37.59 -46.98 -41.42
CA GLU A 428 36.68 -45.87 -41.08
C GLU A 428 35.77 -45.41 -42.23
N PRO A 429 34.46 -45.16 -41.97
CA PRO A 429 33.62 -44.40 -42.88
C PRO A 429 33.83 -42.88 -42.69
N PRO A 430 33.68 -42.07 -43.76
CA PRO A 430 33.90 -40.64 -43.71
C PRO A 430 32.74 -39.86 -43.06
N VAL A 431 33.10 -38.71 -42.49
CA VAL A 431 32.23 -37.68 -41.91
C VAL A 431 31.36 -37.03 -43.01
N PRO A 432 30.03 -36.86 -42.81
CA PRO A 432 29.21 -36.05 -43.72
C PRO A 432 29.39 -34.55 -43.45
N GLU A 433 29.60 -33.78 -44.52
CA GLU A 433 29.56 -32.31 -44.53
C GLU A 433 28.11 -31.80 -44.41
N GLU A 434 27.91 -30.74 -43.62
CA GLU A 434 26.64 -30.02 -43.51
C GLU A 434 26.40 -29.11 -44.73
N PRO A 435 25.16 -29.02 -45.26
CA PRO A 435 24.86 -28.10 -46.35
C PRO A 435 24.73 -26.66 -45.86
N TYR A 436 25.49 -25.78 -46.52
CA TYR A 436 25.42 -24.32 -46.45
C TYR A 436 24.06 -23.83 -47.02
N ILE A 437 23.29 -23.09 -46.21
CA ILE A 437 22.07 -22.40 -46.63
C ILE A 437 22.40 -20.91 -46.74
N GLU A 438 22.29 -20.34 -47.95
CA GLU A 438 22.36 -18.89 -48.18
C GLU A 438 21.07 -18.21 -47.65
N PRO A 439 21.18 -17.08 -46.94
CA PRO A 439 20.01 -16.29 -46.54
C PRO A 439 19.43 -15.51 -47.75
N PRO A 440 18.09 -15.34 -47.84
CA PRO A 440 17.49 -14.42 -48.80
C PRO A 440 17.69 -12.95 -48.39
N PRO A 441 17.62 -12.00 -49.33
CA PRO A 441 18.06 -10.62 -49.12
C PRO A 441 17.13 -9.85 -48.19
N GLU A 442 17.75 -9.11 -47.28
CA GLU A 442 17.11 -8.12 -46.42
C GLU A 442 16.56 -6.94 -47.25
N ILE A 443 15.29 -6.64 -47.04
CA ILE A 443 14.63 -5.46 -47.58
C ILE A 443 14.76 -4.37 -46.53
N ALA A 444 15.53 -3.32 -46.85
CA ALA A 444 15.65 -2.14 -46.01
C ALA A 444 14.29 -1.43 -45.87
N GLU A 445 13.60 -1.64 -44.75
CA GLU A 445 12.49 -0.79 -44.33
C GLU A 445 12.99 0.28 -43.37
N THR A 446 12.85 1.52 -43.81
CA THR A 446 13.23 2.73 -43.07
C THR A 446 12.19 2.97 -41.97
N GLY A 447 12.45 2.40 -40.80
CA GLY A 447 11.66 2.60 -39.57
C GLY A 447 12.09 3.84 -38.77
N PRO A 448 11.21 4.34 -37.87
CA PRO A 448 11.32 5.66 -37.24
C PRO A 448 12.58 5.82 -36.38
N SER A 449 13.26 6.96 -36.50
CA SER A 449 14.41 7.30 -35.67
C SER A 449 13.95 7.77 -34.29
N VAL A 450 14.26 6.99 -33.26
CA VAL A 450 14.21 7.43 -31.86
C VAL A 450 15.60 7.98 -31.52
N GLU A 451 15.72 9.29 -31.30
CA GLU A 451 16.99 9.90 -30.87
C GLU A 451 17.25 9.57 -29.39
N ILE A 452 18.21 8.69 -29.12
CA ILE A 452 18.69 8.35 -27.77
C ILE A 452 20.10 8.90 -27.46
N GLU A 453 20.71 9.59 -28.43
CA GLU A 453 22.11 10.05 -28.35
C GLU A 453 22.27 11.18 -27.32
N GLY A 454 23.21 11.03 -26.38
CA GLY A 454 23.48 12.01 -25.32
C GLY A 454 22.59 11.90 -24.08
N LEU A 455 21.65 10.96 -24.03
CA LEU A 455 20.83 10.71 -22.83
C LEU A 455 21.55 9.84 -21.80
N PRO A 456 21.24 10.00 -20.49
CA PRO A 456 21.64 9.03 -19.48
C PRO A 456 21.15 7.62 -19.84
N PRO A 457 21.94 6.55 -19.61
CA PRO A 457 21.62 5.19 -20.08
C PRO A 457 20.24 4.65 -19.66
N ARG A 458 19.75 5.04 -18.49
CA ARG A 458 18.42 4.63 -18.00
C ARG A 458 17.28 5.37 -18.68
N ASP A 459 17.51 6.61 -19.06
CA ASP A 459 16.55 7.44 -19.78
C ASP A 459 16.43 6.94 -21.22
N ALA A 460 17.57 6.63 -21.86
CA ALA A 460 17.62 5.97 -23.16
C ALA A 460 16.82 4.65 -23.16
N ALA A 461 17.05 3.77 -22.18
CA ALA A 461 16.31 2.52 -22.04
C ALA A 461 14.79 2.73 -21.85
N THR A 462 14.39 3.82 -21.18
CA THR A 462 12.97 4.17 -20.97
C THR A 462 12.29 4.63 -22.26
N ILE A 463 12.99 5.40 -23.09
CA ILE A 463 12.48 5.80 -24.40
C ILE A 463 12.34 4.58 -25.31
N LEU A 464 13.33 3.69 -25.33
CA LEU A 464 13.28 2.45 -26.11
C LEU A 464 12.14 1.54 -25.68
N PHE A 465 11.88 1.43 -24.37
CA PHE A 465 10.73 0.69 -23.86
C PHE A 465 9.40 1.28 -24.33
N ARG A 466 9.25 2.61 -24.29
CA ARG A 466 8.03 3.28 -24.79
C ARG A 466 7.86 3.06 -26.29
N ALA A 467 8.95 3.14 -27.06
CA ALA A 467 8.94 2.93 -28.50
C ALA A 467 8.52 1.50 -28.87
N LEU A 468 9.08 0.47 -28.22
CA LEU A 468 8.67 -0.92 -28.44
C LEU A 468 7.20 -1.12 -28.06
N ARG A 469 6.79 -0.59 -26.91
CA ARG A 469 5.43 -0.72 -26.40
C ARG A 469 4.39 -0.09 -27.34
N GLU A 470 4.71 1.10 -27.86
CA GLU A 470 3.89 1.80 -28.85
C GLU A 470 3.83 1.03 -30.17
N ARG A 471 4.97 0.51 -30.66
CA ARG A 471 5.04 -0.32 -31.87
C ARG A 471 4.18 -1.58 -31.77
N LEU A 472 4.11 -2.18 -30.59
CA LEU A 472 3.31 -3.37 -30.30
C LEU A 472 1.84 -3.06 -29.95
N GLY A 473 1.43 -1.77 -29.94
CA GLY A 473 0.07 -1.36 -29.60
C GLY A 473 -0.31 -1.65 -28.13
N ILE A 474 0.66 -1.79 -27.24
CA ILE A 474 0.44 -2.10 -25.83
C ILE A 474 0.12 -0.79 -25.07
N PRO A 475 -0.95 -0.74 -24.25
CA PRO A 475 -1.34 0.47 -23.53
C PRO A 475 -0.24 1.03 -22.61
N ALA A 476 -0.20 2.36 -22.48
CA ALA A 476 0.83 3.05 -21.69
C ALA A 476 0.82 2.73 -20.18
N THR A 477 -0.26 2.13 -19.70
CA THR A 477 -0.47 1.72 -18.31
C THR A 477 0.15 0.37 -17.96
N LYS A 478 0.60 -0.41 -18.95
CA LYS A 478 1.18 -1.74 -18.70
C LYS A 478 2.61 -1.65 -18.19
N THR A 479 2.87 -2.38 -17.10
CA THR A 479 4.20 -2.57 -16.53
C THR A 479 5.06 -3.45 -17.44
N PRO A 480 6.41 -3.39 -17.34
CA PRO A 480 7.29 -4.25 -18.14
C PRO A 480 6.93 -5.74 -18.04
N ARG A 481 6.61 -6.21 -16.83
CA ARG A 481 6.19 -7.60 -16.59
C ARG A 481 4.88 -7.97 -17.29
N GLU A 482 3.94 -7.05 -17.39
CA GLU A 482 2.70 -7.27 -18.14
C GLU A 482 2.95 -7.20 -19.65
N CYS A 483 3.82 -6.30 -20.12
CA CYS A 483 4.24 -6.26 -21.51
C CYS A 483 4.88 -7.58 -21.94
N ALA A 484 5.73 -8.19 -21.10
CA ALA A 484 6.32 -9.51 -21.33
C ALA A 484 5.27 -10.62 -21.50
N ARG A 485 4.14 -10.55 -20.78
CA ARG A 485 3.03 -11.51 -20.94
C ARG A 485 2.21 -11.26 -22.20
N LEU A 486 2.05 -10.00 -22.60
CA LEU A 486 1.26 -9.60 -23.76
C LEU A 486 2.02 -9.80 -25.08
N ALA A 487 3.36 -9.75 -25.05
CA ALA A 487 4.23 -9.96 -26.19
C ALA A 487 5.36 -10.96 -25.83
N PRO A 488 5.08 -12.27 -25.88
CA PRO A 488 6.02 -13.33 -25.51
C PRO A 488 7.33 -13.31 -26.31
N ASP A 489 7.27 -12.86 -27.57
CA ASP A 489 8.42 -12.78 -28.47
C ASP A 489 9.44 -11.69 -28.06
N HIS A 490 9.04 -10.79 -27.15
CA HIS A 490 9.86 -9.67 -26.65
C HIS A 490 10.12 -9.76 -25.14
N VAL A 491 9.95 -10.94 -24.52
CA VAL A 491 10.09 -11.15 -23.08
C VAL A 491 11.47 -10.72 -22.57
N ALA A 492 12.54 -11.07 -23.30
CA ALA A 492 13.91 -10.74 -22.91
C ALA A 492 14.12 -9.21 -22.78
N PHE A 493 13.57 -8.43 -23.70
CA PHE A 493 13.59 -6.97 -23.64
C PHE A 493 12.87 -6.44 -22.41
N PHE A 494 11.64 -6.91 -22.19
CA PHE A 494 10.79 -6.40 -21.12
C PHE A 494 11.32 -6.76 -19.74
N GLU A 495 11.84 -7.97 -19.55
CA GLU A 495 12.50 -8.40 -18.32
C GLU A 495 13.81 -7.63 -18.08
N ARG A 496 14.58 -7.33 -19.15
CA ARG A 496 15.79 -6.52 -19.02
C ARG A 496 15.46 -5.09 -18.60
N TYR A 497 14.46 -4.48 -19.23
CA TYR A 497 14.00 -3.14 -18.85
C TYR A 497 13.43 -3.10 -17.43
N GLU A 498 12.73 -4.17 -17.00
CA GLU A 498 12.25 -4.31 -15.62
C GLU A 498 13.40 -4.21 -14.60
N ARG A 499 14.53 -4.89 -14.86
CA ARG A 499 15.72 -4.80 -14.01
C ARG A 499 16.34 -3.40 -13.99
N ILE A 500 16.44 -2.75 -15.16
CA ILE A 500 16.96 -1.38 -15.25
C ILE A 500 16.08 -0.42 -14.43
N ARG A 501 14.75 -0.58 -14.52
CA ARG A 501 13.77 0.30 -13.88
C ARG A 501 13.63 0.07 -12.37
N TYR A 502 13.51 -1.19 -11.94
CA TYR A 502 13.14 -1.54 -10.56
C TYR A 502 14.30 -2.07 -9.72
N ALA A 503 15.30 -2.70 -10.33
CA ALA A 503 16.52 -3.10 -9.62
C ALA A 503 17.61 -2.02 -9.66
N GLY A 504 17.34 -0.89 -10.34
CA GLY A 504 18.27 0.23 -10.43
C GLY A 504 19.58 -0.17 -11.12
N GLU A 505 19.52 -1.04 -12.12
CA GLU A 505 20.68 -1.40 -12.92
C GLU A 505 20.95 -0.35 -14.00
N THR A 506 22.22 -0.16 -14.36
CA THR A 506 22.62 0.74 -15.44
C THR A 506 22.96 -0.11 -16.67
N PRO A 507 22.26 0.04 -17.80
CA PRO A 507 22.54 -0.75 -19.00
C PRO A 507 23.87 -0.34 -19.63
N THR A 508 24.55 -1.30 -20.27
CA THR A 508 25.75 -1.03 -21.06
C THR A 508 25.40 -0.48 -22.44
N ASP A 509 26.36 0.12 -23.13
CA ASP A 509 26.17 0.61 -24.51
C ASP A 509 25.77 -0.51 -25.49
N GLU A 510 26.27 -1.72 -25.27
CA GLU A 510 25.91 -2.90 -26.07
C GLU A 510 24.47 -3.34 -25.82
N GLU A 511 24.02 -3.32 -24.57
CA GLU A 511 22.64 -3.61 -24.19
C GLU A 511 21.68 -2.54 -24.75
N LEU A 512 22.05 -1.27 -24.71
CA LEU A 512 21.26 -0.20 -25.30
C LEU A 512 21.12 -0.35 -26.82
N ARG A 513 22.19 -0.75 -27.53
CA ARG A 513 22.11 -1.04 -28.97
C ARG A 513 21.22 -2.25 -29.27
N ALA A 514 21.28 -3.29 -28.44
CA ALA A 514 20.39 -4.45 -28.59
C ALA A 514 18.93 -4.06 -28.37
N MET A 515 18.65 -3.29 -27.31
CA MET A 515 17.33 -2.74 -27.03
C MET A 515 16.86 -1.80 -28.14
N GLU A 516 17.74 -0.99 -28.73
CA GLU A 516 17.39 -0.10 -29.83
C GLU A 516 16.97 -0.90 -31.08
N ARG A 517 17.73 -1.93 -31.44
CA ARG A 517 17.39 -2.82 -32.56
C ARG A 517 16.00 -3.44 -32.38
N GLU A 518 15.74 -4.00 -31.21
CA GLU A 518 14.47 -4.65 -30.92
C GLU A 518 13.29 -3.66 -30.84
N ALA A 519 13.49 -2.49 -30.23
CA ALA A 519 12.47 -1.45 -30.15
C ALA A 519 12.06 -0.92 -31.52
N LEU A 520 13.04 -0.77 -32.42
CA LEU A 520 12.84 -0.23 -33.77
C LEU A 520 12.50 -1.30 -34.81
N GLY A 521 12.54 -2.58 -34.46
CA GLY A 521 12.30 -3.69 -35.39
C GLY A 521 13.38 -3.78 -36.48
N ARG A 522 14.63 -3.42 -36.14
CA ARG A 522 15.80 -3.60 -37.02
C ARG A 522 16.34 -5.00 -36.75
N ASP A 523 15.94 -5.97 -37.56
CA ASP A 523 16.63 -7.26 -37.65
C ASP A 523 17.95 -7.05 -38.44
N ASP A 524 18.91 -7.98 -38.30
CA ASP A 524 20.27 -7.90 -38.86
C ASP A 524 20.37 -8.22 -40.37
#